data_AF-A0A7S4I9J4-F1
#
_entry.id   AF-A0A7S4I9J4-F1
#
_cell.length_a   1.000
_cell.length_b   1.000
_cell.length_c   1.000
_cell.angle_alpha   90.00
_cell.angle_beta   90.00
_cell.angle_gamma   90.00
#
_symmetry.space_group_name_H-M   'P 1'
#
loop_
_entity.id
_entity.type
_entity.pdbx_description
1 polymer ?
#
loop_
_entity_poly.entity_id
_entity_poly.type
_entity_poly.pdbx_seq_one_letter_code
_entity_poly.pdbx_strand_id
1 'polypeptide(L)'
;VVRTMKDYGLFLGIASQPPQTAFVHISHVSDSKTKPNLPEKFPVGSTTTCRVTDLNYADGILQVSMKKSVIELPFLQHSDLAAGTHVRGTVVAIEDFGVLVKLSEKMIGLIPVNHLADVQIRTPAAKFKLEQKVKCR
;
A
#
# COMPACT_ATOMS: atom_id res chain seq x y z
N VAL A 1 -13.58 12.82 13.20
CA VAL A 1 -14.14 11.53 13.67
C VAL A 1 -15.60 11.74 13.98
N VAL A 2 -16.50 11.05 13.27
CA VAL A 2 -17.96 11.19 13.44
C VAL A 2 -18.48 10.15 14.42
N ARG A 3 -17.97 8.91 14.33
CA ARG A 3 -18.40 7.81 15.22
C ARG A 3 -17.25 6.83 15.43
N THR A 4 -17.06 6.40 16.66
CA THR A 4 -16.05 5.40 17.03
C THR A 4 -16.73 4.10 17.44
N MET A 5 -16.33 2.97 16.86
CA MET A 5 -16.78 1.63 17.23
C MET A 5 -15.59 0.83 17.77
N LYS A 6 -15.66 0.38 19.03
CA LYS A 6 -14.54 -0.29 19.72
C LYS A 6 -14.03 -1.54 18.99
N ASP A 7 -14.94 -2.32 18.39
CA ASP A 7 -14.59 -3.62 17.83
C ASP A 7 -14.40 -3.61 16.30
N TYR A 8 -14.95 -2.62 15.60
CA TYR A 8 -15.00 -2.60 14.14
C TYR A 8 -14.08 -1.54 13.52
N GLY A 9 -14.01 -0.33 14.10
CA GLY A 9 -13.27 0.76 13.48
C GLY A 9 -13.83 2.17 13.74
N LEU A 10 -13.45 3.09 12.87
CA LEU A 10 -13.79 4.52 12.95
C LEU A 10 -14.55 4.97 11.70
N PHE A 11 -15.62 5.72 11.90
CA PHE A 11 -16.26 6.49 10.85
C PHE A 11 -15.76 7.93 10.89
N LEU A 12 -15.30 8.39 9.74
CA LEU A 12 -14.80 9.73 9.49
C LEU A 12 -15.74 10.41 8.51
N GLY A 13 -16.11 11.66 8.79
CA GLY A 13 -16.77 12.52 7.82
C GLY A 13 -15.70 13.34 7.13
N ILE A 14 -15.66 13.29 5.79
CA ILE A 14 -14.79 14.15 5.01
C ILE A 14 -15.61 15.36 4.61
N ALA A 15 -15.11 16.55 4.96
CA ALA A 15 -15.66 17.81 4.50
C ALA A 15 -15.27 18.04 3.03
N SER A 16 -15.91 17.27 2.14
CA SER A 16 -15.81 17.39 0.68
C SER A 16 -17.19 17.71 0.09
N GLN A 17 -17.24 18.16 -1.16
CA GLN A 17 -18.46 18.38 -1.92
C GLN A 17 -18.48 17.35 -3.07
N PRO A 18 -19.36 16.32 -3.06
CA PRO A 18 -20.38 15.99 -2.06
C PRO A 18 -19.79 15.45 -0.73
N PRO A 19 -20.55 15.53 0.39
CA PRO A 19 -20.10 15.01 1.68
C PRO A 19 -19.92 13.49 1.60
N GLN A 20 -18.69 13.04 1.83
CA GLN A 20 -18.33 11.63 1.74
C GLN A 20 -18.06 11.06 3.12
N THR A 21 -18.58 9.86 3.36
CA THR A 21 -18.30 9.10 4.57
C THR A 21 -17.11 8.19 4.30
N ALA A 22 -16.18 8.14 5.25
CA ALA A 22 -15.03 7.28 5.20
C ALA A 22 -14.99 6.34 6.41
N PHE A 23 -14.52 5.12 6.19
CA PHE A 23 -14.42 4.08 7.20
C PHE A 23 -12.98 3.59 7.31
N VAL A 24 -12.47 3.55 8.55
CA VAL A 24 -11.17 2.95 8.90
C VAL A 24 -11.45 1.66 9.67
N HIS A 25 -11.01 0.53 9.13
CA HIS A 25 -11.04 -0.73 9.87
C HIS A 25 -10.02 -0.73 11.02
N ILE A 26 -10.29 -1.41 12.15
CA ILE A 26 -9.38 -1.46 13.31
C ILE A 26 -7.94 -1.87 12.94
N SER A 27 -7.77 -2.78 11.98
CA SER A 27 -6.46 -3.24 11.51
C SER A 27 -5.68 -2.19 10.70
N HIS A 28 -6.31 -1.09 10.29
CA HIS A 28 -5.73 -0.01 9.50
C HIS A 28 -5.53 1.28 10.31
N VAL A 29 -5.76 1.23 11.63
CA VAL A 29 -5.59 2.39 12.53
C VAL A 29 -4.13 2.66 12.86
N SER A 30 -3.33 1.61 13.04
CA SER A 30 -1.91 1.74 13.36
C SER A 30 -1.08 0.59 12.81
N ASP A 31 0.21 0.83 12.61
CA ASP A 31 1.19 -0.18 12.19
C ASP A 31 1.54 -1.16 13.32
N SER A 32 1.28 -0.78 14.57
CA SER A 32 1.48 -1.68 15.71
C SER A 32 0.50 -2.85 15.65
N LYS A 33 1.00 -4.06 15.91
CA LYS A 33 0.22 -5.31 16.00
C LYS A 33 -0.71 -5.35 17.22
N THR A 34 -0.58 -4.41 18.14
CA THR A 34 -1.46 -4.30 19.32
C THR A 34 -2.76 -3.63 18.94
N LYS A 35 -3.91 -4.22 19.32
CA LYS A 35 -5.23 -3.60 19.15
C LYS A 35 -5.24 -2.23 19.84
N PRO A 36 -5.34 -1.11 19.11
CA PRO A 36 -5.37 0.20 19.74
C PRO A 36 -6.72 0.40 20.42
N ASN A 37 -6.72 0.97 21.63
CA ASN A 37 -7.94 1.49 22.26
C ASN A 37 -8.45 2.69 21.43
N LEU A 38 -9.35 2.42 20.48
CA LEU A 38 -9.92 3.43 19.58
C LEU A 38 -10.57 4.63 20.30
N PRO A 39 -11.47 4.44 21.29
CA PRO A 39 -12.21 5.56 21.88
C PRO A 39 -11.33 6.47 22.76
N GLU A 40 -10.26 5.94 23.32
CA GLU A 40 -9.30 6.69 24.14
C GLU A 40 -8.36 7.52 23.26
N LYS A 41 -7.95 6.95 22.12
CA LYS A 41 -6.99 7.57 21.21
C LYS A 41 -7.63 8.52 20.21
N PHE A 42 -8.90 8.31 19.88
CA PHE A 42 -9.66 9.07 18.88
C PHE A 42 -11.04 9.47 19.43
N PRO A 43 -11.11 10.55 20.22
CA PRO A 43 -12.38 11.07 20.70
C PRO A 43 -13.24 11.59 19.53
N VAL A 44 -14.56 11.47 19.67
CA VAL A 44 -15.52 11.99 18.68
C VAL A 44 -15.30 13.50 18.53
N GLY A 45 -15.28 13.98 17.28
CA GLY A 45 -14.95 15.38 16.96
C GLY A 45 -13.46 15.65 16.67
N SER A 46 -12.55 14.70 16.95
CA SER A 46 -11.13 14.89 16.59
C SER A 46 -10.89 14.85 15.08
N THR A 47 -9.91 15.61 14.61
CA THR A 47 -9.40 15.57 13.24
C THR A 47 -8.19 14.66 13.16
N THR A 48 -8.12 13.83 12.12
CA THR A 48 -6.95 12.98 11.90
C THR A 48 -6.65 12.83 10.42
N THR A 49 -5.36 12.80 10.10
CA THR A 49 -4.87 12.55 8.74
C THR A 49 -5.01 11.07 8.42
N CYS A 50 -5.58 10.77 7.25
CA CYS A 50 -5.70 9.42 6.74
C CYS A 50 -5.51 9.44 5.21
N ARG A 51 -5.19 8.29 4.63
CA ARG A 51 -5.06 8.13 3.19
C ARG A 51 -6.17 7.24 2.66
N VAL A 52 -6.86 7.70 1.62
CA VAL A 52 -7.85 6.90 0.89
C VAL A 52 -7.13 5.75 0.22
N THR A 53 -7.59 4.53 0.49
CA THR A 53 -7.03 3.29 -0.06
C THR A 53 -7.96 2.68 -1.10
N ASP A 54 -9.27 2.75 -0.86
CA ASP A 54 -10.27 2.14 -1.72
C ASP A 54 -11.61 2.89 -1.63
N LEU A 55 -12.53 2.62 -2.57
CA LEU A 55 -13.88 3.16 -2.59
C LEU A 55 -14.87 2.01 -2.74
N ASN A 56 -15.74 1.83 -1.75
CA ASN A 56 -16.87 0.93 -1.90
C ASN A 56 -17.96 1.62 -2.73
N TYR A 57 -18.08 1.22 -4.00
CA TYR A 57 -19.07 1.77 -4.93
C TYR A 57 -20.52 1.43 -4.57
N ALA A 58 -20.76 0.36 -3.80
CA ALA A 58 -22.12 -0.04 -3.42
C ALA A 58 -22.72 0.94 -2.40
N ASP A 59 -21.95 1.29 -1.37
CA ASP A 59 -22.40 2.14 -0.26
C ASP A 59 -21.91 3.60 -0.38
N GLY A 60 -21.04 3.89 -1.36
CA GLY A 60 -20.37 5.18 -1.49
C GLY A 60 -19.43 5.52 -0.32
N ILE A 61 -18.97 4.50 0.41
CA ILE A 61 -18.10 4.68 1.58
C ILE A 61 -16.65 4.54 1.16
N LEU A 62 -15.84 5.56 1.48
CA LEU A 62 -14.40 5.52 1.27
C LEU A 62 -13.72 4.61 2.29
N GLN A 63 -12.90 3.68 1.85
CA GLN A 63 -11.99 2.97 2.73
C GLN A 63 -10.70 3.75 2.89
N VAL A 64 -10.33 4.01 4.13
CA VAL A 64 -9.17 4.82 4.49
C VAL A 64 -8.27 4.07 5.45
N SER A 65 -6.98 4.39 5.39
CA SER A 65 -5.96 3.86 6.29
C SER A 65 -5.28 5.00 7.04
N MET A 66 -5.04 4.79 8.33
CA MET A 66 -4.33 5.72 9.22
C MET A 66 -2.92 5.23 9.55
N LYS A 67 -2.52 4.07 9.01
CA LYS A 67 -1.16 3.54 9.11
C LYS A 67 -0.15 4.53 8.54
N LYS A 68 0.91 4.81 9.29
CA LYS A 68 2.00 5.69 8.83
C LYS A 68 2.68 5.09 7.60
N SER A 69 2.89 3.77 7.62
CA SER A 69 3.43 3.05 6.46
C SER A 69 2.61 3.30 5.20
N VAL A 70 1.28 3.31 5.30
CA VAL A 70 0.37 3.52 4.16
C VAL A 70 0.33 4.98 3.71
N ILE A 71 0.41 5.92 4.66
CA ILE A 71 0.42 7.35 4.36
C ILE A 71 1.72 7.75 3.63
N GLU A 72 2.86 7.24 4.10
CA GLU A 72 4.20 7.54 3.57
C GLU A 72 4.55 6.78 2.28
N LEU A 73 3.78 5.74 1.92
CA LEU A 73 4.01 4.98 0.69
C LEU A 73 3.87 5.90 -0.55
N PRO A 74 4.87 5.91 -1.46
CA PRO A 74 4.85 6.77 -2.65
C PRO A 74 3.75 6.35 -3.64
N PHE A 75 3.45 5.06 -3.73
CA PHE A 75 2.42 4.49 -4.60
C PHE A 75 1.67 3.38 -3.85
N LEU A 76 0.35 3.32 -4.03
CA LEU A 76 -0.51 2.28 -3.46
C LEU A 76 -1.01 1.33 -4.54
N GLN A 77 -1.30 1.87 -5.72
CA GLN A 77 -1.84 1.13 -6.84
C GLN A 77 -0.91 1.23 -8.06
N HIS A 78 -1.06 0.28 -8.98
CA HIS A 78 -0.34 0.29 -10.25
C HIS A 78 -0.67 1.53 -11.09
N SER A 79 -1.87 2.10 -10.94
CA SER A 79 -2.29 3.35 -11.58
C SER A 79 -1.50 4.57 -11.11
N ASP A 80 -0.90 4.52 -9.93
CA ASP A 80 -0.07 5.62 -9.41
C ASP A 80 1.31 5.66 -10.08
N LEU A 81 1.69 4.61 -10.79
CA LEU A 81 2.98 4.47 -11.46
C LEU A 81 2.84 4.82 -12.94
N ALA A 82 3.51 5.89 -13.35
CA ALA A 82 3.64 6.22 -14.76
C ALA A 82 4.66 5.29 -15.44
N ALA A 83 4.43 5.00 -16.72
CA ALA A 83 5.35 4.21 -17.52
C ALA A 83 6.74 4.86 -17.52
N GLY A 84 7.76 4.09 -17.14
CA GLY A 84 9.14 4.55 -17.09
C GLY A 84 9.52 5.29 -15.80
N THR A 85 8.68 5.30 -14.77
CA THR A 85 9.06 5.77 -13.43
C THR A 85 10.08 4.82 -12.81
N HIS A 86 11.15 5.37 -12.25
CA HIS A 86 12.14 4.56 -11.53
C HIS A 86 11.61 4.20 -10.15
N VAL A 87 11.45 2.91 -9.91
CA VAL A 87 11.00 2.36 -8.64
C VAL A 87 12.10 1.52 -7.99
N ARG A 88 12.03 1.38 -6.67
CA ARG A 88 12.90 0.48 -5.92
C ARG A 88 12.04 -0.67 -5.45
N GLY A 89 12.52 -1.89 -5.66
CA GLY A 89 11.86 -3.08 -5.18
C GLY A 89 12.84 -4.10 -4.63
N THR A 90 12.30 -5.12 -3.99
CA THR A 90 13.05 -6.19 -3.39
C THR A 90 12.78 -7.48 -4.16
N VAL A 91 13.83 -8.19 -4.56
CA VAL A 91 13.69 -9.50 -5.22
C VAL A 91 13.05 -10.49 -4.26
N VAL A 92 11.93 -11.08 -4.65
CA VAL A 92 11.20 -12.09 -3.85
C VAL A 92 11.43 -13.49 -4.36
N ALA A 93 11.55 -13.65 -5.68
CA ALA A 93 11.81 -14.95 -6.29
C ALA A 93 12.57 -14.76 -7.61
N ILE A 94 13.35 -15.78 -7.96
CA ILE A 94 14.16 -15.82 -9.18
C ILE A 94 13.79 -17.13 -9.87
N GLU A 95 13.20 -17.00 -11.05
CA GLU A 95 12.74 -18.11 -11.86
C GLU A 95 13.48 -18.09 -13.21
N ASP A 96 13.43 -19.19 -13.95
CA ASP A 96 14.11 -19.29 -15.26
C ASP A 96 13.55 -18.30 -16.30
N PHE A 97 12.29 -17.89 -16.16
CA PHE A 97 11.64 -16.93 -17.06
C PHE A 97 11.81 -15.47 -16.63
N GLY A 98 12.32 -15.20 -15.42
CA GLY A 98 12.51 -13.83 -14.94
C GLY A 98 12.64 -13.69 -13.43
N VAL A 99 12.71 -12.43 -12.99
CA VAL A 99 12.86 -12.08 -11.57
C VAL A 99 11.62 -11.38 -11.07
N LEU A 100 11.06 -11.88 -9.96
CA LEU A 100 9.91 -11.29 -9.28
C LEU A 100 10.39 -10.28 -8.25
N VAL A 101 9.96 -9.04 -8.40
CA VAL A 101 10.38 -7.91 -7.57
C VAL A 101 9.16 -7.32 -6.87
N LYS A 102 9.17 -7.33 -5.55
CA LYS A 102 8.15 -6.68 -4.73
C LYS A 102 8.41 -5.18 -4.65
N LEU A 103 7.46 -4.40 -5.15
CA LEU A 103 7.49 -2.93 -5.14
C LEU A 103 6.76 -2.37 -3.91
N SER A 104 5.64 -2.99 -3.53
CA SER A 104 4.86 -2.65 -2.33
C SER A 104 4.23 -3.91 -1.73
N GLU A 105 3.52 -3.80 -0.60
CA GLU A 105 2.85 -4.97 0.02
C GLU A 105 1.87 -5.68 -0.93
N LYS A 106 1.24 -4.94 -1.84
CA LYS A 106 0.23 -5.45 -2.77
C LYS A 106 0.71 -5.55 -4.22
N MET A 107 1.96 -5.16 -4.50
CA MET A 107 2.48 -5.10 -5.86
C MET A 107 3.77 -5.90 -6.02
N ILE A 108 3.70 -6.85 -6.95
CA ILE A 108 4.84 -7.63 -7.41
C ILE A 108 4.97 -7.39 -8.91
N GLY A 109 6.14 -6.92 -9.34
CA GLY A 109 6.51 -6.79 -10.74
C GLY A 109 7.31 -8.02 -11.20
N LEU A 110 7.15 -8.40 -12.47
CA LEU A 110 7.97 -9.41 -13.13
C LEU A 110 8.93 -8.71 -14.09
N ILE A 111 10.22 -9.01 -13.96
CA ILE A 111 11.24 -8.58 -14.92
C ILE A 111 11.59 -9.80 -15.78
N PRO A 112 11.18 -9.83 -17.07
CA PRO A 112 11.54 -10.92 -17.97
C PRO A 112 13.05 -11.03 -18.15
N VAL A 113 13.55 -12.23 -18.46
CA VAL A 113 14.99 -12.47 -18.71
C VAL A 113 15.61 -11.53 -19.75
N ASN A 114 14.82 -11.12 -20.75
CA ASN A 114 15.26 -10.21 -21.81
C ASN A 114 15.54 -8.78 -21.33
N HIS A 115 15.01 -8.39 -20.17
CA HIS A 115 15.14 -7.05 -19.60
C HIS A 115 15.99 -7.01 -18.32
N LEU A 116 16.66 -8.12 -17.96
CA LEU A 116 17.50 -8.19 -16.75
C LEU A 116 18.86 -7.48 -16.92
N ALA A 117 19.35 -7.38 -18.14
CA ALA A 117 20.62 -6.73 -18.46
C ALA A 117 20.72 -6.43 -19.96
N ASP A 118 21.64 -5.53 -20.31
CA ASP A 118 21.99 -5.24 -21.72
C ASP A 118 22.62 -6.44 -22.43
N VAL A 119 23.15 -7.40 -21.67
CA VAL A 119 23.73 -8.65 -22.17
C VAL A 119 22.78 -9.80 -21.87
N GLN A 120 22.63 -10.75 -22.81
CA GLN A 120 21.86 -11.96 -22.57
C GLN A 120 22.44 -12.76 -21.40
N ILE A 121 21.71 -12.80 -20.29
CA ILE A 121 22.06 -13.61 -19.12
C ILE A 121 21.35 -14.96 -19.25
N ARG A 122 22.13 -16.04 -19.37
CA ARG A 122 21.59 -17.41 -19.38
C ARG A 122 21.07 -17.86 -18.03
N THR A 123 21.57 -17.32 -16.93
CA THR A 123 21.20 -17.73 -15.57
C THR A 123 20.93 -16.51 -14.68
N PRO A 124 19.67 -16.13 -14.44
CA PRO A 124 19.32 -14.96 -13.64
C PRO A 124 19.81 -15.05 -12.18
N ALA A 125 19.89 -16.27 -11.63
CA ALA A 125 20.39 -16.55 -10.28
C ALA A 125 21.87 -16.21 -10.07
N ALA A 126 22.66 -16.05 -11.13
CA ALA A 126 24.06 -15.65 -11.01
C ALA A 126 24.24 -14.15 -10.71
N LYS A 127 23.26 -13.32 -11.09
CA LYS A 127 23.35 -11.85 -10.98
C LYS A 127 22.49 -11.28 -9.86
N PHE A 128 21.35 -11.90 -9.58
CA PHE A 128 20.40 -11.44 -8.58
C PHE A 128 20.35 -12.39 -7.39
N LYS A 129 20.15 -11.85 -6.20
CA LYS A 129 19.97 -12.62 -4.97
C LYS A 129 18.57 -12.39 -4.39
N LEU A 130 18.06 -13.39 -3.68
CA LEU A 130 16.84 -13.24 -2.89
C LEU A 130 17.00 -12.06 -1.91
N GLU A 131 15.93 -11.29 -1.73
CA GLU A 131 15.88 -10.10 -0.87
C GLU A 131 16.80 -8.93 -1.28
N GLN A 132 17.41 -8.99 -2.45
CA GLN A 132 18.22 -7.89 -2.96
C GLN A 132 17.34 -6.69 -3.35
N LYS A 133 17.73 -5.49 -2.88
CA LYS A 133 17.11 -4.24 -3.33
C LYS A 133 17.64 -3.87 -4.71
N VAL A 134 16.74 -3.76 -5.68
CA VAL A 134 17.05 -3.43 -7.08
C VAL A 134 16.28 -2.19 -7.51
N LYS A 135 16.90 -1.40 -8.40
CA LYS A 135 16.23 -0.30 -9.09
C LYS A 135 15.64 -0.85 -10.39
N CYS A 136 14.36 -0.61 -10.60
CA CYS A 136 13.59 -1.05 -11.76
C CYS A 136 12.85 0.13 -12.38
N ARG A 137 12.43 -0.02 -13.64
CA ARG A 137 11.74 0.99 -14.45
C ARG A 137 10.63 0.32 -15.24
#